data_AF-A0A355SA19-F1
#
_entry.id   AF-A0A355SA19-F1
#
_cell.length_a   1.000
_cell.length_b   1.000
_cell.length_c   1.000
_cell.angle_alpha   90.00
_cell.angle_beta   90.00
_cell.angle_gamma   90.00
#
_symmetry.space_group_name_H-M   'P 1'
#
loop_
_entity.id
_entity.type
_entity.pdbx_description
1 polymer ?
#
loop_
_entity_poly.entity_id
_entity_poly.type
_entity_poly.pdbx_seq_one_letter_code
_entity_poly.pdbx_strand_id
1 'polypeptide(L)'
;MRLMPFAFACLIALPATAETFEKAERIARKQGNRALKQSGAGLSERDLRKYATRLASAQYEGRGTGDKGERMATSYLAAFFRGLGLSPEGGAESFFHTFDFPAGMRMEGANTLSFAGKVPEGFKSTITPGEDYQPLSISTSGETKAEAVFAGFGISAGDYDSFAG
;
A
#
# COMPACT_ATOMS: atom_id res chain seq x y z
N MET A 1 -48.51 32.35 -11.98
CA MET A 1 -47.25 31.59 -11.98
C MET A 1 -46.09 32.56 -12.18
N ARG A 2 -45.39 32.94 -11.11
CA ARG A 2 -44.22 33.83 -11.15
C ARG A 2 -42.98 33.00 -10.81
N LEU A 3 -42.07 32.85 -11.76
CA LEU A 3 -40.74 32.28 -11.55
C LEU A 3 -39.93 33.22 -10.65
N MET A 4 -39.43 32.74 -9.51
CA MET A 4 -38.39 33.40 -8.72
C MET A 4 -37.03 32.85 -9.14
N PRO A 5 -36.01 33.70 -9.39
CA PRO A 5 -34.69 33.25 -9.79
C PRO A 5 -33.91 32.73 -8.58
N PHE A 6 -33.26 31.58 -8.77
CA PHE A 6 -32.31 30.97 -7.83
C PHE A 6 -31.18 31.95 -7.50
N ALA A 7 -31.04 32.29 -6.22
CA ALA A 7 -29.86 32.97 -5.70
C ALA A 7 -28.72 31.95 -5.60
N PHE A 8 -27.70 32.14 -6.43
CA PHE A 8 -26.44 31.41 -6.41
C PHE A 8 -25.67 31.82 -5.14
N ALA A 9 -25.73 31.00 -4.09
CA ALA A 9 -24.93 31.20 -2.90
C ALA A 9 -23.48 30.82 -3.21
N CYS A 10 -22.62 31.85 -3.33
CA CYS A 10 -21.17 31.70 -3.43
C CYS A 10 -20.65 30.82 -2.28
N LEU A 11 -20.23 29.60 -2.61
CA LEU A 11 -19.37 28.79 -1.77
C LEU A 11 -18.01 29.49 -1.74
N ILE A 12 -17.75 30.29 -0.70
CA ILE A 12 -16.42 30.84 -0.45
C ILE A 12 -15.55 29.64 -0.08
N ALA A 13 -14.80 29.13 -1.06
CA ALA A 13 -13.70 28.23 -0.80
C ALA A 13 -12.70 29.00 0.09
N LEU A 14 -12.69 28.72 1.39
CA LEU A 14 -11.59 29.14 2.25
C LEU A 14 -10.34 28.48 1.67
N PRO A 15 -9.37 29.24 1.14
CA PRO A 15 -8.10 28.65 0.78
C PRO A 15 -7.45 28.30 2.12
N ALA A 16 -7.31 27.01 2.41
CA ALA A 16 -6.45 26.55 3.48
C ALA A 16 -5.00 26.88 3.08
N THR A 17 -4.59 28.13 3.31
CA THR A 17 -3.23 28.59 3.06
C THR A 17 -2.28 27.95 4.08
N ALA A 18 -1.04 27.73 3.64
CA ALA A 18 0.02 27.06 4.40
C ALA A 18 0.26 27.63 5.82
N GLU A 19 -0.09 28.89 6.09
CA GLU A 19 0.00 29.52 7.42
C GLU A 19 -0.85 28.82 8.50
N THR A 20 -1.93 28.14 8.10
CA THR A 20 -2.77 27.38 9.06
C THR A 20 -2.11 26.09 9.53
N PHE A 21 -1.15 25.55 8.77
CA PHE A 21 -0.43 24.33 9.12
C PHE A 21 0.62 24.56 10.20
N GLU A 22 1.38 25.67 10.20
CA GLU A 22 2.40 25.88 11.25
C GLU A 22 1.80 25.89 12.67
N LYS A 23 0.63 26.51 12.83
CA LYS A 23 -0.07 26.53 14.11
C LYS A 23 -0.58 25.14 14.48
N ALA A 24 -1.18 24.43 13.54
CA ALA A 24 -1.66 23.06 13.73
C ALA A 24 -0.50 22.09 14.06
N GLU A 25 0.60 22.17 13.33
CA GLU A 25 1.83 21.40 13.53
C GLU A 25 2.45 21.66 14.90
N ARG A 26 2.50 22.92 15.34
CA ARG A 26 3.02 23.27 16.67
C ARG A 26 2.18 22.67 17.79
N ILE A 27 0.85 22.69 17.63
CA ILE A 27 -0.09 22.06 18.57
C ILE A 27 0.11 20.54 18.57
N ALA A 28 0.14 19.93 17.38
CA ALA A 28 0.35 18.49 17.21
C ALA A 28 1.68 18.03 17.81
N ARG A 29 2.79 18.75 17.57
CA ARG A 29 4.09 18.48 18.19
C ARG A 29 4.04 18.55 19.71
N LYS A 30 3.38 19.57 20.27
CA LYS A 30 3.25 19.72 21.73
C LYS A 30 2.44 18.57 22.34
N GLN A 31 1.33 18.20 21.70
CA GLN A 31 0.51 17.06 22.11
C GLN A 31 1.27 15.74 21.99
N GLY A 32 1.96 15.51 20.87
CA GLY A 32 2.79 14.32 20.64
C GLY A 32 3.92 14.19 21.66
N ASN A 33 4.63 15.27 21.97
CA ASN A 33 5.68 15.27 23.00
C ASN A 33 5.13 14.97 24.39
N ARG A 34 3.93 15.46 24.71
CA ARG A 34 3.27 15.15 25.98
C ARG A 34 2.88 13.68 26.05
N ALA A 35 2.26 13.16 24.99
CA ALA A 35 1.87 11.76 24.89
C ALA A 35 3.11 10.85 25.01
N LEU A 36 4.21 11.17 24.30
CA LEU A 36 5.47 10.42 24.37
C LEU A 36 6.07 10.43 25.78
N LYS A 37 6.06 11.58 26.48
CA LYS A 37 6.52 11.64 27.88
C LYS A 37 5.64 10.81 28.81
N GLN A 38 4.34 10.77 28.57
CA GLN A 38 3.37 10.02 29.38
C GLN A 38 3.41 8.51 29.09
N SER A 39 3.64 8.11 27.84
CA SER A 39 3.66 6.71 27.43
C SER A 39 5.05 6.07 27.52
N GLY A 40 6.13 6.86 27.45
CA GLY A 40 7.51 6.37 27.38
C GLY A 40 7.92 5.46 28.53
N ALA A 41 7.40 5.67 29.75
CA ALA A 41 7.65 4.80 30.90
C ALA A 41 6.92 3.44 30.80
N GLY A 42 5.86 3.35 29.99
CA GLY A 42 5.05 2.14 29.79
C GLY A 42 5.29 1.42 28.47
N LEU A 43 6.13 1.97 27.57
CA LEU A 43 6.51 1.29 26.33
C LEU A 43 7.62 0.29 26.63
N SER A 44 7.32 -1.00 26.50
CA SER A 44 8.29 -2.07 26.70
C SER A 44 8.56 -2.85 25.40
N GLU A 45 9.81 -3.28 25.20
CA GLU A 45 10.17 -4.21 24.11
C GLU A 45 9.32 -5.48 24.17
N ARG A 46 9.03 -5.96 25.39
CA ARG A 46 8.22 -7.15 25.63
C ARG A 46 6.83 -7.03 25.00
N ASP A 47 6.18 -5.88 25.14
CA ASP A 47 4.85 -5.66 24.58
C ASP A 47 4.90 -5.62 23.05
N LEU A 48 5.86 -4.88 22.48
CA LEU A 48 6.06 -4.82 21.03
C LEU A 48 6.31 -6.22 20.44
N ARG A 49 7.18 -7.01 21.08
CA ARG A 49 7.47 -8.38 20.67
C ARG A 49 6.23 -9.26 20.76
N LYS A 50 5.44 -9.14 21.83
CA LYS A 50 4.19 -9.89 21.99
C LYS A 50 3.21 -9.61 20.83
N TYR A 51 3.01 -8.34 20.47
CA TYR A 51 2.13 -7.96 19.37
C TYR A 51 2.66 -8.43 18.01
N ALA A 52 3.95 -8.19 17.74
CA ALA A 52 4.60 -8.60 16.50
C ALA A 52 4.53 -10.12 16.31
N THR A 53 4.89 -10.90 17.33
CA THR A 53 4.84 -12.37 17.29
C THR A 53 3.42 -12.88 17.07
N ARG A 54 2.40 -12.25 17.67
CA ARG A 54 1.00 -12.64 17.44
C ARG A 54 0.58 -12.39 15.99
N LEU A 55 0.81 -11.18 15.49
CA LEU A 55 0.38 -10.77 14.15
C LEU A 55 1.16 -11.47 13.03
N ALA A 56 2.38 -11.92 13.32
CA ALA A 56 3.22 -12.70 12.41
C ALA A 56 3.20 -14.20 12.72
N SER A 57 2.30 -14.67 13.57
CA SER A 57 2.22 -16.09 13.93
C SER A 57 1.73 -16.94 12.77
N ALA A 58 2.09 -18.23 12.79
CA ALA A 58 1.66 -19.20 11.79
C ALA A 58 0.12 -19.26 11.65
N GLN A 59 -0.62 -19.04 12.73
CA GLN A 59 -2.09 -19.02 12.72
C GLN A 59 -2.67 -17.91 11.81
N TYR A 60 -1.94 -16.80 11.66
CA TYR A 60 -2.37 -15.69 10.83
C TYR A 60 -1.98 -15.90 9.37
N GLU A 61 -1.05 -16.80 9.03
CA GLU A 61 -0.73 -17.21 7.65
C GLU A 61 -0.29 -16.05 6.71
N GLY A 62 -0.11 -14.82 7.21
CA GLY A 62 0.15 -13.62 6.42
C GLY A 62 -0.92 -12.54 6.64
N ARG A 63 -0.87 -11.46 5.85
CA ARG A 63 -1.88 -10.37 5.87
C ARG A 63 -2.10 -9.79 4.46
N GLY A 64 -2.18 -10.68 3.46
CA GLY A 64 -2.63 -10.27 2.13
C GLY A 64 -4.03 -9.70 2.20
N THR A 65 -4.31 -8.64 1.43
CA THR A 65 -5.58 -7.92 1.49
C THR A 65 -6.76 -8.89 1.26
N GLY A 66 -7.68 -8.95 2.23
CA GLY A 66 -8.88 -9.80 2.15
C GLY A 66 -8.68 -11.27 2.55
N ASP A 67 -7.44 -11.71 2.78
CA ASP A 67 -7.13 -13.07 3.24
C ASP A 67 -7.59 -13.30 4.69
N LYS A 68 -7.68 -14.58 5.09
CA LYS A 68 -8.00 -14.99 6.47
C LYS A 68 -7.12 -14.27 7.49
N GLY A 69 -5.82 -14.20 7.24
CA GLY A 69 -4.85 -13.58 8.13
C GLY A 69 -5.05 -12.09 8.37
N GLU A 70 -5.36 -11.35 7.29
CA GLU A 70 -5.71 -9.93 7.38
C GLU A 70 -6.98 -9.75 8.20
N ARG A 71 -8.06 -10.50 7.91
CA ARG A 71 -9.32 -10.42 8.66
C ARG A 71 -9.14 -10.73 10.14
N MET A 72 -8.30 -11.71 10.48
CA MET A 72 -7.93 -12.03 11.86
C MET A 72 -7.16 -10.89 12.54
N ALA A 73 -6.22 -10.26 11.84
CA ALA A 73 -5.48 -9.10 12.35
C ALA A 73 -6.39 -7.89 12.57
N THR A 74 -7.26 -7.59 11.63
CA THR A 74 -8.21 -6.47 11.72
C THR A 74 -9.20 -6.70 12.87
N SER A 75 -9.69 -7.94 13.05
CA SER A 75 -10.54 -8.30 14.20
C SER A 75 -9.81 -8.20 15.54
N TYR A 76 -8.56 -8.65 15.60
CA TYR A 76 -7.72 -8.53 16.79
C TYR A 76 -7.53 -7.06 17.20
N LEU A 77 -7.25 -6.18 16.23
CA LEU A 77 -7.06 -4.75 16.49
C LEU A 77 -8.35 -4.06 16.92
N ALA A 78 -9.48 -4.37 16.29
CA ALA A 78 -10.79 -3.84 16.70
C ALA A 78 -11.13 -4.23 18.15
N ALA A 79 -10.87 -5.48 18.55
CA ALA A 79 -11.05 -5.93 19.93
C ALA A 79 -10.08 -5.23 20.89
N PHE A 80 -8.83 -5.03 20.48
CA PHE A 80 -7.84 -4.30 21.25
C PHE A 80 -8.27 -2.84 21.50
N PHE A 81 -8.76 -2.13 20.48
CA PHE A 81 -9.27 -0.76 20.60
C PHE A 81 -10.48 -0.66 21.52
N ARG A 82 -11.42 -1.60 21.42
CA ARG A 82 -12.54 -1.68 22.38
C ARG A 82 -12.04 -1.86 23.81
N GLY A 83 -11.04 -2.70 24.02
CA GLY A 83 -10.42 -2.92 25.34
C GLY A 83 -9.74 -1.67 25.91
N LEU A 84 -9.29 -0.76 25.06
CA LEU A 84 -8.76 0.56 25.45
C LEU A 84 -9.86 1.61 25.70
N GLY A 85 -11.13 1.27 25.51
CA GLY A 85 -12.25 2.20 25.63
C GLY A 85 -12.37 3.19 24.46
N LEU A 86 -11.71 2.91 23.33
CA LEU A 86 -11.87 3.71 22.13
C LEU A 86 -13.24 3.46 21.50
N SER A 87 -13.78 4.49 20.85
CA SER A 87 -14.97 4.40 20.02
C SER A 87 -14.58 4.47 18.54
N PRO A 88 -15.36 3.86 17.63
CA PRO A 88 -15.16 4.06 16.21
C PRO A 88 -15.30 5.53 15.81
N GLU A 89 -14.73 5.87 14.66
CA GLU A 89 -14.76 7.24 14.14
C GLU A 89 -16.20 7.71 13.88
N GLY A 90 -16.47 8.99 14.12
CA GLY A 90 -17.65 9.68 13.59
C GLY A 90 -19.00 9.15 14.11
N GLY A 91 -19.01 8.43 15.22
CA GLY A 91 -20.23 7.78 15.75
C GLY A 91 -20.61 6.50 15.01
N ALA A 92 -19.72 5.93 14.19
CA ALA A 92 -19.94 4.64 13.57
C ALA A 92 -20.10 3.52 14.62
N GLU A 93 -20.88 2.50 14.28
CA GLU A 93 -21.11 1.34 15.17
C GLU A 93 -19.93 0.35 15.16
N SER A 94 -18.99 0.53 14.24
CA SER A 94 -17.96 -0.44 13.91
C SER A 94 -16.63 0.22 13.54
N PHE A 95 -15.51 -0.43 13.91
CA PHE A 95 -14.15 -0.03 13.51
C PHE A 95 -13.78 -0.47 12.08
N PHE A 96 -14.66 -1.20 11.40
CA PHE A 96 -14.39 -1.75 10.08
C PHE A 96 -14.89 -0.81 8.98
N HIS A 97 -13.98 -0.38 8.11
CA HIS A 97 -14.28 0.41 6.91
C HIS A 97 -14.03 -0.45 5.68
N THR A 98 -15.10 -0.88 5.02
CA THR A 98 -15.01 -1.75 3.84
C THR A 98 -14.93 -0.94 2.56
N PHE A 99 -14.11 -1.39 1.62
CA PHE A 99 -14.02 -0.85 0.27
C PHE A 99 -13.68 -1.97 -0.72
N ASP A 100 -14.02 -1.75 -1.98
CA ASP A 100 -13.70 -2.68 -3.06
C ASP A 100 -12.28 -2.47 -3.55
N PHE A 101 -11.60 -3.57 -3.88
CA PHE A 101 -10.27 -3.54 -4.47
C PHE A 101 -10.13 -4.66 -5.51
N PRO A 102 -9.27 -4.50 -6.54
CA PRO A 102 -8.96 -5.59 -7.46
C PRO A 102 -8.17 -6.67 -6.71
N ALA A 103 -8.87 -7.75 -6.35
CA ALA A 103 -8.31 -8.85 -5.56
C ALA A 103 -7.51 -9.82 -6.44
N GLY A 104 -6.20 -9.62 -6.48
CA GLY A 104 -5.26 -10.50 -7.17
C GLY A 104 -5.34 -10.34 -8.69
N MET A 105 -4.19 -10.07 -9.31
CA MET A 105 -4.09 -10.16 -10.77
C MET A 105 -3.56 -11.55 -11.09
N ARG A 106 -4.32 -12.31 -11.87
CA ARG A 106 -3.92 -13.64 -12.33
C ARG A 106 -3.44 -13.52 -13.77
N MET A 107 -2.37 -14.24 -14.08
CA MET A 107 -2.02 -14.51 -15.47
C MET A 107 -3.15 -15.34 -16.07
N GLU A 108 -3.76 -14.84 -17.14
CA GLU A 108 -4.73 -15.59 -17.94
C GLU A 108 -4.09 -16.03 -19.26
N GLY A 109 -4.58 -17.15 -19.81
CA GLY A 109 -4.10 -17.69 -21.09
C GLY A 109 -2.67 -18.24 -21.04
N ALA A 110 -2.07 -18.38 -22.23
CA ALA A 110 -0.70 -18.85 -22.39
C ALA A 110 0.28 -17.67 -22.27
N ASN A 111 1.19 -17.76 -21.30
CA ASN A 111 2.26 -16.78 -21.11
C ASN A 111 3.59 -17.48 -21.43
N THR A 112 4.35 -16.98 -22.38
CA THR A 112 5.59 -17.60 -22.83
C THR A 112 6.68 -16.55 -23.02
N LEU A 113 7.91 -16.92 -22.69
CA LEU A 113 9.10 -16.14 -23.00
C LEU A 113 10.16 -17.11 -23.52
N SER A 114 10.76 -16.82 -24.67
CA SER A 114 11.80 -17.66 -25.24
C SER A 114 12.86 -16.84 -25.97
N PHE A 115 14.07 -17.38 -26.01
CA PHE A 115 15.19 -16.86 -26.78
C PHE A 115 15.26 -17.58 -28.14
N ALA A 116 15.15 -16.83 -29.23
CA ALA A 116 15.22 -17.39 -30.58
C ALA A 116 16.66 -17.77 -31.02
N GLY A 117 17.69 -17.28 -30.30
CA GLY A 117 19.10 -17.51 -30.61
C GLY A 117 19.76 -18.60 -29.76
N LYS A 118 21.07 -18.80 -29.97
CA LYS A 118 21.87 -19.71 -29.15
C LYS A 118 21.97 -19.14 -27.72
N VAL A 119 21.46 -19.89 -26.75
CA VAL A 119 21.68 -19.61 -25.33
C VAL A 119 23.01 -20.24 -24.87
N PRO A 120 23.72 -19.64 -23.89
CA PRO A 120 24.93 -20.23 -23.33
C PRO A 120 24.65 -21.59 -22.69
N GLU A 121 25.68 -22.42 -22.57
CA GLU A 121 25.57 -23.72 -21.92
C GLU A 121 25.09 -23.55 -20.46
N GLY A 122 24.12 -24.37 -20.04
CA GLY A 122 23.48 -24.29 -18.73
C GLY A 122 22.27 -23.36 -18.65
N PHE A 123 21.93 -22.61 -19.71
CA PHE A 123 20.75 -21.74 -19.74
C PHE A 123 19.59 -22.37 -20.51
N LYS A 124 18.35 -22.08 -20.06
CA LYS A 124 17.13 -22.50 -20.75
C LYS A 124 16.83 -21.55 -21.92
N SER A 125 16.45 -22.10 -23.07
CA SER A 125 15.96 -21.32 -24.22
C SER A 125 14.51 -20.86 -24.05
N THR A 126 13.73 -21.59 -23.25
CA THR A 126 12.34 -21.24 -22.90
C THR A 126 12.28 -20.97 -21.40
N ILE A 127 11.68 -19.84 -21.03
CA ILE A 127 11.60 -19.33 -19.67
C ILE A 127 10.13 -19.41 -19.22
N THR A 128 9.89 -20.14 -18.13
CA THR A 128 8.54 -20.49 -17.67
C THR A 128 8.03 -19.48 -16.63
N PRO A 129 6.88 -18.81 -16.85
CA PRO A 129 6.27 -17.95 -15.84
C PRO A 129 5.87 -18.76 -14.58
N GLY A 130 6.05 -18.16 -13.40
CA GLY A 130 5.82 -18.79 -12.10
C GLY A 130 6.96 -19.70 -11.61
N GLU A 131 7.89 -20.09 -12.49
CA GLU A 131 9.08 -20.87 -12.14
C GLU A 131 10.35 -20.01 -12.26
N ASP A 132 10.59 -19.48 -13.47
CA ASP A 132 11.80 -18.75 -13.80
C ASP A 132 11.60 -17.22 -13.68
N TYR A 133 10.37 -16.73 -13.80
CA TYR A 133 10.02 -15.31 -13.63
C TYR A 133 8.55 -15.12 -13.27
N GLN A 134 8.18 -13.95 -12.75
CA GLN A 134 6.80 -13.58 -12.49
C GLN A 134 6.49 -12.25 -13.21
N PRO A 135 5.53 -12.21 -14.15
CA PRO A 135 5.08 -10.95 -14.72
C PRO A 135 4.57 -10.00 -13.64
N LEU A 136 4.90 -8.73 -13.79
CA LEU A 136 4.33 -7.69 -12.93
C LEU A 136 2.82 -7.61 -13.19
N SER A 137 2.08 -7.47 -12.11
CA SER A 137 0.63 -7.48 -12.15
C SER A 137 0.06 -6.31 -12.95
N ILE A 138 0.75 -5.17 -12.96
CA ILE A 138 0.38 -3.97 -13.71
C ILE A 138 0.79 -3.99 -15.20
N SER A 139 1.36 -5.08 -15.69
CA SER A 139 1.80 -5.19 -17.09
C SER A 139 0.62 -5.34 -18.05
N THR A 140 0.77 -4.78 -19.26
CA THR A 140 -0.19 -4.99 -20.36
C THR A 140 0.04 -6.34 -21.03
N SER A 141 -1.04 -7.02 -21.43
CA SER A 141 -0.98 -8.24 -22.23
C SER A 141 -0.62 -7.94 -23.69
N GLY A 142 0.25 -8.74 -24.29
CA GLY A 142 0.61 -8.61 -25.70
C GLY A 142 1.73 -9.57 -26.11
N GLU A 143 2.04 -9.57 -27.40
CA GLU A 143 3.17 -10.32 -27.97
C GLU A 143 4.22 -9.33 -28.48
N THR A 144 5.49 -9.61 -28.19
CA THR A 144 6.61 -8.81 -28.71
C THR A 144 7.79 -9.70 -29.04
N LYS A 145 8.51 -9.35 -30.11
CA LYS A 145 9.77 -9.96 -30.51
C LYS A 145 10.79 -8.84 -30.69
N ALA A 146 11.78 -8.80 -29.82
CA ALA A 146 12.80 -7.77 -29.80
C ALA A 146 14.17 -8.34 -29.42
N GLU A 147 15.21 -7.58 -29.66
CA GLU A 147 16.54 -7.86 -29.13
C GLU A 147 16.58 -7.57 -27.62
N ALA A 148 17.25 -8.44 -26.87
CA ALA A 148 17.46 -8.24 -25.45
C ALA A 148 18.72 -7.40 -25.23
N VAL A 149 18.57 -6.29 -24.50
CA VAL A 149 19.68 -5.40 -24.11
C VAL A 149 19.81 -5.34 -22.60
N PHE A 150 21.03 -5.14 -22.09
CA PHE A 150 21.25 -4.89 -20.67
C PHE A 150 21.04 -3.40 -20.39
N ALA A 151 19.97 -3.07 -19.67
CA ALA A 151 19.55 -1.68 -19.43
C ALA A 151 19.84 -1.19 -17.99
N GLY A 152 20.79 -1.79 -17.28
CA GLY A 152 21.14 -1.41 -15.91
C GLY A 152 19.93 -1.36 -14.97
N PHE A 153 19.69 -0.20 -14.34
CA PHE A 153 18.54 0.05 -13.47
C PHE A 153 17.33 0.65 -14.20
N GLY A 154 17.40 0.85 -15.52
CA GLY A 154 16.33 1.47 -16.32
C GLY A 154 16.10 2.95 -16.01
N ILE A 155 17.13 3.65 -15.51
CA ILE A 155 17.04 5.06 -15.11
C ILE A 155 17.70 5.93 -16.19
N SER A 156 17.02 7.00 -16.57
CA SER A 156 17.57 8.12 -17.34
C SER A 156 17.26 9.40 -16.57
N ALA A 157 18.30 10.05 -16.01
CA ALA A 157 18.17 11.21 -15.13
C ALA A 157 19.44 12.07 -15.12
N GLY A 158 19.31 13.34 -15.51
CA GLY A 158 20.43 14.27 -15.61
C GLY A 158 21.49 13.75 -16.58
N ASP A 159 22.74 13.66 -16.11
CA ASP A 159 23.87 13.14 -16.90
C ASP A 159 24.01 11.61 -16.81
N TYR A 160 23.12 10.92 -16.08
CA TYR A 160 23.13 9.46 -15.97
C TYR A 160 22.07 8.83 -16.87
N ASP A 161 22.49 7.88 -17.71
CA ASP A 161 21.59 7.11 -18.57
C ASP A 161 21.99 5.63 -18.58
N SER A 162 21.09 4.78 -18.08
CA SER A 162 21.29 3.32 -18.07
C SER A 162 21.26 2.69 -19.47
N PHE A 163 20.83 3.44 -20.49
CA PHE A 163 20.72 2.99 -21.88
C PHE A 163 21.89 3.44 -22.77
N ALA A 164 22.84 4.24 -22.26
CA ALA A 164 23.89 4.86 -23.06
C ALA A 164 25.00 3.90 -23.55
N GLY A 165 25.05 2.66 -23.04
CA GLY A 165 26.03 1.64 -23.42
C GLY A 165 27.30 1.66 -22.59
#